data_AF-A1C184-F1
#
_entry.id   AF-A1C184-F1
#
_cell.length_a   1.000
_cell.length_b   1.000
_cell.length_c   1.000
_cell.angle_alpha   90.00
_cell.angle_beta   90.00
_cell.angle_gamma   90.00
#
_symmetry.space_group_name_H-M   'P 1'
#
loop_
_entity.id
_entity.type
_entity.pdbx_description
1 polymer ?
#
loop_
_entity_poly.entity_id
_entity_poly.type
_entity_poly.pdbx_seq_one_letter_code
_entity_poly.pdbx_strand_id
1 'polypeptide(L)'
;MTARVEQGGRTYQVALCLPVFTEEQWQAGVRALAGQIQHAASLLQGRMPENIDETFGKAGFTLFPRRGEFSSRCGCRDTGDPCVHGAALHYTFAGALDDNPFLLPALRGQNREELLARLRAARSGSSAQPSAATDRLPADEAFFAGGDLTQVPLHPVPPSAPDHLIRRLGPPPAGEPGDTEALAALARRAAAYAWEVLRAEEARRSGSGSGSGSGSGS
;
A
#
# COMPACT_ATOMS: atom_id res chain seq x y z
N MET A 1 -8.64 17.68 -14.18
CA MET A 1 -10.01 17.09 -14.11
C MET A 1 -10.99 18.09 -14.70
N THR A 2 -12.06 17.65 -15.39
CA THR A 2 -13.11 18.52 -15.93
C THR A 2 -14.48 18.10 -15.42
N ALA A 3 -15.38 19.07 -15.26
CA ALA A 3 -16.75 18.87 -14.82
C ALA A 3 -17.69 19.79 -15.61
N ARG A 4 -19.00 19.47 -15.59
CA ARG A 4 -20.06 20.26 -16.20
C ARG A 4 -20.90 20.89 -15.09
N VAL A 5 -21.06 22.21 -15.12
CA VAL A 5 -21.88 22.97 -14.17
C VAL A 5 -23.05 23.59 -14.91
N GLU A 6 -24.26 23.42 -14.38
CA GLU A 6 -25.46 24.01 -14.97
C GLU A 6 -25.87 25.28 -14.22
N GLN A 7 -26.13 26.35 -14.98
CA GLN A 7 -26.63 27.62 -14.44
C GLN A 7 -27.58 28.26 -15.46
N GLY A 8 -28.82 28.53 -15.05
CA GLY A 8 -29.79 29.25 -15.88
C GLY A 8 -30.06 28.61 -17.25
N GLY A 9 -30.14 27.27 -17.31
CA GLY A 9 -30.38 26.53 -18.56
C GLY A 9 -29.17 26.42 -19.49
N ARG A 10 -27.98 26.86 -19.06
CA ARG A 10 -26.72 26.73 -19.80
C ARG A 10 -25.75 25.82 -19.05
N THR A 11 -24.98 25.04 -19.80
CA THR A 11 -23.93 24.19 -19.25
C THR A 11 -22.55 24.81 -19.49
N TYR A 12 -21.74 24.89 -18.44
CA TYR A 12 -20.37 25.37 -18.47
C TYR A 12 -19.40 24.22 -18.21
N GLN A 13 -18.39 24.10 -19.06
CA GLN A 13 -17.29 23.18 -18.80
C GLN A 13 -16.24 23.89 -17.93
N VAL A 14 -15.98 23.32 -16.76
CA VAL A 14 -15.03 23.86 -15.78
C VAL A 14 -13.93 22.83 -15.55
N ALA A 15 -12.68 23.27 -15.53
CA ALA A 15 -11.53 22.42 -15.27
C ALA A 15 -10.89 22.77 -13.92
N LEU A 16 -10.60 21.75 -13.11
CA LEU A 16 -9.71 21.87 -11.95
C LEU A 16 -8.27 21.61 -12.38
N CYS A 17 -7.38 22.50 -11.97
CA CYS A 17 -5.97 22.50 -12.26
C CYS A 17 -5.18 22.42 -10.95
N LEU A 18 -4.31 21.41 -10.86
CA LEU A 18 -3.34 21.20 -9.80
C LEU A 18 -2.02 20.75 -10.43
N PRO A 19 -0.86 21.28 -10.00
CA PRO A 19 0.44 20.80 -10.46
C PRO A 19 0.67 19.33 -10.10
N VAL A 20 1.09 18.58 -11.11
CA VAL A 20 1.49 17.17 -10.99
C VAL A 20 2.88 17.08 -10.38
N PHE A 21 3.10 16.10 -9.50
CA PHE A 21 4.42 15.83 -8.95
C PHE A 21 5.31 15.11 -9.96
N THR A 22 6.61 15.38 -9.89
CA THR A 22 7.60 14.62 -10.66
C THR A 22 7.73 13.20 -10.11
N GLU A 23 8.34 12.32 -10.90
CA GLU A 23 8.58 10.94 -10.47
C GLU A 23 9.49 10.91 -9.23
N GLU A 24 10.48 11.79 -9.14
CA GLU A 24 11.38 11.89 -7.98
C GLU A 24 10.62 12.30 -6.71
N GLN A 25 9.67 13.24 -6.84
CA GLN A 25 8.79 13.63 -5.73
C GLN A 25 7.92 12.46 -5.29
N TRP A 26 7.28 11.74 -6.22
CA TRP A 26 6.49 10.56 -5.86
C TRP A 26 7.32 9.47 -5.19
N GLN A 27 8.53 9.20 -5.70
CA GLN A 27 9.45 8.25 -5.08
C GLN A 27 9.85 8.67 -3.66
N ALA A 28 10.16 9.95 -3.44
CA ALA A 28 10.48 10.47 -2.11
C ALA A 28 9.27 10.37 -1.15
N GLY A 29 8.07 10.73 -1.61
CA GLY A 29 6.84 10.65 -0.84
C GLY A 29 6.48 9.22 -0.46
N VAL A 30 6.55 8.27 -1.40
CA VAL A 30 6.29 6.84 -1.14
C VAL A 30 7.29 6.29 -0.13
N ARG A 31 8.58 6.63 -0.23
CA ARG A 31 9.57 6.20 0.77
C ARG A 31 9.24 6.74 2.17
N ALA A 32 8.85 8.01 2.26
CA ALA A 32 8.46 8.62 3.54
C ALA A 32 7.21 7.94 4.13
N LEU A 33 6.20 7.66 3.30
CA LEU A 33 4.99 6.93 3.70
C LEU A 33 5.29 5.50 4.15
N ALA A 34 6.14 4.78 3.40
CA ALA A 34 6.53 3.41 3.74
C ALA A 34 7.23 3.32 5.10
N GLY A 35 8.00 4.36 5.45
CA GLY A 35 8.68 4.49 6.75
C GLY A 35 7.76 4.83 7.94
N GLN A 36 6.47 5.11 7.71
CA GLN A 36 5.49 5.39 8.77
C GLN A 36 4.41 4.29 8.77
N ILE A 37 4.52 3.32 9.69
CA ILE A 37 3.66 2.13 9.70
C ILE A 37 2.18 2.49 9.74
N GLN A 38 1.79 3.45 10.59
CA GLN A 38 0.40 3.87 10.73
C GLN A 38 -0.15 4.47 9.43
N HIS A 39 0.63 5.32 8.77
CA HIS A 39 0.20 5.94 7.50
C HIS A 39 0.10 4.92 6.38
N ALA A 40 1.08 4.01 6.29
CA ALA A 40 1.04 2.94 5.31
C ALA A 40 -0.16 2.00 5.54
N ALA A 41 -0.45 1.63 6.79
CA ALA A 41 -1.59 0.79 7.13
C ALA A 41 -2.92 1.47 6.78
N SER A 42 -3.09 2.74 7.13
CA SER A 42 -4.29 3.52 6.78
C SER A 42 -4.52 3.58 5.27
N LEU A 43 -3.47 3.86 4.50
CA LEU A 43 -3.57 3.90 3.03
C LEU A 43 -3.91 2.53 2.44
N LEU A 44 -3.31 1.45 2.96
CA LEU A 44 -3.65 0.08 2.53
C LEU A 44 -5.10 -0.31 2.86
N GLN A 45 -5.67 0.26 3.93
CA GLN A 45 -7.09 0.14 4.28
C GLN A 45 -7.99 1.10 3.49
N GLY A 46 -7.43 1.92 2.61
CA GLY A 46 -8.18 2.87 1.80
C GLY A 46 -8.58 4.16 2.52
N ARG A 47 -7.97 4.48 3.67
CA ARG A 47 -8.24 5.70 4.45
C ARG A 47 -7.08 6.70 4.33
N MET A 48 -7.39 8.00 4.35
CA MET A 48 -6.36 9.04 4.44
C MET A 48 -5.86 9.17 5.88
N PRO A 49 -4.54 9.15 6.13
CA PRO A 49 -3.98 9.51 7.43
C PRO A 49 -4.15 11.01 7.73
N GLU A 50 -4.57 11.36 8.94
CA GLU A 50 -4.82 12.76 9.36
C GLU A 50 -3.56 13.66 9.25
N ASN A 51 -2.36 13.09 9.46
CA ASN A 51 -1.08 13.82 9.42
C ASN A 51 -0.21 13.40 8.23
N ILE A 52 -0.84 13.04 7.11
CA ILE A 52 -0.09 12.62 5.92
C ILE A 52 0.86 13.73 5.42
N ASP A 53 0.45 14.99 5.50
CA ASP A 53 1.25 16.13 5.07
C ASP A 53 2.55 16.31 5.87
N GLU A 54 2.57 15.93 7.16
CA GLU A 54 3.82 15.93 7.94
C GLU A 54 4.84 14.93 7.38
N THR A 55 4.34 13.80 6.85
CA THR A 55 5.20 12.78 6.24
C THR A 55 5.75 13.24 4.91
N PHE A 56 4.93 13.88 4.07
CA PHE A 56 5.40 14.53 2.85
C PHE A 56 6.33 15.71 3.15
N GLY A 57 6.08 16.44 4.24
CA GLY A 57 6.90 17.57 4.69
C GLY A 57 8.35 17.17 4.99
N LYS A 58 8.58 15.95 5.50
CA LYS A 58 9.94 15.38 5.66
C LYS A 58 10.71 15.25 4.34
N ALA A 59 9.99 15.17 3.22
CA ALA A 59 10.56 15.13 1.86
C ALA A 59 10.57 16.51 1.17
N GLY A 60 10.14 17.58 1.86
CA GLY A 60 10.23 18.95 1.39
C GLY A 60 9.03 19.49 0.60
N PHE A 61 7.91 18.74 0.55
CA PHE A 61 6.70 19.16 -0.16
C PHE A 61 5.43 18.73 0.59
N THR A 62 4.26 19.21 0.16
CA THR A 62 2.96 18.91 0.80
C THR A 62 2.06 18.21 -0.20
N LEU A 63 1.38 17.14 0.22
CA LEU A 63 0.39 16.48 -0.63
C LEU A 63 -0.80 17.41 -0.86
N PHE A 64 -1.28 18.08 0.20
CA PHE A 64 -2.33 19.08 0.06
C PHE A 64 -1.83 20.34 -0.64
N PRO A 65 -2.67 20.94 -1.49
CA PRO A 65 -2.29 22.14 -2.23
C PRO A 65 -2.11 23.33 -1.31
N ARG A 66 -1.11 24.15 -1.61
CA ARG A 66 -0.94 25.45 -0.97
C ARG A 66 -1.94 26.46 -1.52
N ARG A 67 -2.12 27.57 -0.81
CA ARG A 67 -2.98 28.68 -1.26
C ARG A 67 -2.56 29.13 -2.66
N GLY A 68 -3.50 29.12 -3.61
CA GLY A 68 -3.27 29.51 -5.01
C GLY A 68 -2.66 28.43 -5.90
N GLU A 69 -2.29 27.26 -5.35
CA GLU A 69 -1.83 26.12 -6.14
C GLU A 69 -2.99 25.38 -6.81
N PHE A 70 -4.13 25.34 -6.13
CA PHE A 70 -5.38 24.76 -6.63
C PHE A 70 -6.22 25.84 -7.30
N SER A 71 -6.46 25.69 -8.61
CA SER A 71 -7.14 26.69 -9.42
C SER A 71 -8.19 26.05 -10.32
N SER A 72 -9.15 26.87 -10.77
CA SER A 72 -10.19 26.45 -11.70
C SER A 72 -10.16 27.30 -12.97
N ARG A 73 -10.34 26.68 -14.14
CA ARG A 73 -10.54 27.35 -15.43
C ARG A 73 -11.98 27.18 -15.90
N CYS A 74 -12.63 28.28 -16.23
CA CYS A 74 -13.98 28.29 -16.78
C CYS A 74 -14.04 29.25 -17.97
N GLY A 75 -14.80 28.90 -19.02
CA GLY A 75 -15.02 29.76 -20.19
C GLY A 75 -16.17 30.77 -20.02
N CYS A 76 -16.65 31.03 -18.79
CA CYS A 76 -17.73 31.99 -18.55
C CYS A 76 -17.24 33.44 -18.64
N ARG A 77 -18.20 34.39 -18.74
CA ARG A 77 -17.91 35.83 -18.81
C ARG A 77 -17.65 36.49 -17.43
N ASP A 78 -17.75 35.72 -16.36
CA ASP A 78 -17.48 36.18 -15.00
C ASP A 78 -15.98 36.45 -14.80
N THR A 79 -15.63 37.56 -14.15
CA THR A 79 -14.26 37.98 -13.85
C THR A 79 -13.82 37.62 -12.43
N GLY A 80 -14.67 36.96 -11.63
CA GLY A 80 -14.29 36.43 -10.32
C GLY A 80 -13.21 35.34 -10.42
N ASP A 81 -12.31 35.30 -9.43
CA ASP A 81 -11.29 34.25 -9.28
C ASP A 81 -11.40 33.56 -7.89
N PRO A 82 -12.00 32.35 -7.81
CA PRO A 82 -12.70 31.65 -8.88
C PRO A 82 -14.09 32.25 -9.17
N CYS A 83 -14.57 32.12 -10.41
CA CYS A 83 -15.96 32.43 -10.77
C CYS A 83 -16.95 31.54 -10.02
N VAL A 84 -18.25 31.86 -10.04
CA VAL A 84 -19.28 31.06 -9.33
C VAL A 84 -19.30 29.58 -9.74
N HIS A 85 -19.00 29.27 -11.00
CA HIS A 85 -18.90 27.88 -11.48
C HIS A 85 -17.66 27.17 -10.94
N GLY A 86 -16.53 27.87 -10.87
CA GLY A 86 -15.29 27.36 -10.28
C GLY A 86 -15.46 27.12 -8.79
N ALA A 87 -16.09 28.05 -8.07
CA ALA A 87 -16.43 27.89 -6.66
C ALA A 87 -17.37 26.69 -6.42
N ALA A 88 -18.41 26.52 -7.25
CA ALA A 88 -19.29 25.36 -7.18
C ALA A 88 -18.53 24.03 -7.38
N LEU A 89 -17.59 24.01 -8.32
CA LEU A 89 -16.74 22.84 -8.55
C LEU A 89 -15.79 22.58 -7.38
N HIS A 90 -15.16 23.60 -6.79
CA HIS A 90 -14.32 23.44 -5.60
C HIS A 90 -15.11 22.86 -4.42
N TYR A 91 -16.33 23.36 -4.18
CA TYR A 91 -17.19 22.87 -3.11
C TYR A 91 -17.58 21.39 -3.33
N THR A 92 -17.98 21.05 -4.55
CA THR A 92 -18.33 19.67 -4.90
C THR A 92 -17.13 18.73 -4.82
N PHE A 93 -15.96 19.20 -5.26
CA PHE A 93 -14.72 18.44 -5.19
C PHE A 93 -14.27 18.18 -3.75
N ALA A 94 -14.45 19.15 -2.84
CA ALA A 94 -14.13 18.95 -1.42
C ALA A 94 -14.92 17.77 -0.83
N GLY A 95 -16.24 17.71 -1.05
CA GLY A 95 -17.04 16.56 -0.61
C GLY A 95 -16.63 15.24 -1.26
N ALA A 96 -16.31 15.24 -2.57
CA ALA A 96 -15.82 14.05 -3.24
C ALA A 96 -14.46 13.56 -2.69
N LEU A 97 -13.61 14.48 -2.25
CA LEU A 97 -12.33 14.17 -1.63
C LEU A 97 -12.50 13.54 -0.25
N ASP A 98 -13.48 13.99 0.53
CA ASP A 98 -13.83 13.40 1.83
C ASP A 98 -14.29 11.94 1.65
N ASP A 99 -15.09 11.65 0.62
CA ASP A 99 -15.55 10.30 0.29
C ASP A 99 -14.44 9.42 -0.31
N ASN A 100 -13.57 10.01 -1.14
CA ASN A 100 -12.50 9.29 -1.83
C ASN A 100 -11.16 10.02 -1.69
N PRO A 101 -10.35 9.67 -0.68
CA PRO A 101 -9.09 10.35 -0.40
C PRO A 101 -8.03 10.20 -1.49
N PHE A 102 -8.14 9.18 -2.35
CA PHE A 102 -7.18 8.95 -3.43
C PHE A 102 -7.37 9.87 -4.63
N LEU A 103 -8.42 10.69 -4.66
CA LEU A 103 -8.62 11.69 -5.71
C LEU A 103 -7.48 12.73 -5.74
N LEU A 104 -6.97 13.14 -4.57
CA LEU A 104 -5.91 14.14 -4.51
C LEU A 104 -4.57 13.61 -5.06
N PRO A 105 -4.06 12.43 -4.64
CA PRO A 105 -2.94 11.77 -5.32
C PRO A 105 -3.15 11.63 -6.83
N ALA A 106 -4.35 11.25 -7.26
CA ALA A 106 -4.67 11.08 -8.69
C ALA A 106 -4.58 12.41 -9.46
N LEU A 107 -5.05 13.52 -8.88
CA LEU A 107 -4.88 14.86 -9.45
C LEU A 107 -3.41 15.28 -9.51
N ARG A 108 -2.58 14.79 -8.58
CA ARG A 108 -1.12 14.97 -8.59
C ARG A 108 -0.37 13.93 -9.43
N GLY A 109 -1.08 13.17 -10.27
CA GLY A 109 -0.51 12.25 -11.25
C GLY A 109 -0.23 10.84 -10.74
N GLN A 110 -0.77 10.45 -9.59
CA GLN A 110 -0.61 9.10 -9.04
C GLN A 110 -1.94 8.45 -8.72
N ASN A 111 -2.33 7.46 -9.52
CA ASN A 111 -3.56 6.72 -9.27
C ASN A 111 -3.44 5.83 -8.03
N ARG A 112 -4.59 5.34 -7.54
CA ARG A 112 -4.67 4.55 -6.32
C ARG A 112 -3.87 3.25 -6.43
N GLU A 113 -4.08 2.50 -7.50
CA GLU A 113 -3.49 1.18 -7.70
C GLU A 113 -1.96 1.27 -7.72
N GLU A 114 -1.43 2.27 -8.42
CA GLU A 114 -0.01 2.55 -8.54
C GLU A 114 0.59 3.04 -7.22
N LEU A 115 -0.09 3.94 -6.50
CA LEU A 115 0.34 4.38 -5.16
C LEU A 115 0.45 3.19 -4.20
N LEU A 116 -0.58 2.34 -4.16
CA LEU A 116 -0.62 1.17 -3.28
C LEU A 116 0.41 0.11 -3.70
N ALA A 117 0.63 -0.09 -5.01
CA ALA A 117 1.67 -0.99 -5.50
C ALA A 117 3.08 -0.50 -5.11
N ARG A 118 3.37 0.78 -5.33
CA ARG A 118 4.64 1.41 -4.95
C ARG A 118 4.86 1.34 -3.43
N LEU A 119 3.81 1.58 -2.64
CA LEU A 119 3.86 1.49 -1.18
C LEU A 119 4.14 0.05 -0.69
N ARG A 120 3.48 -0.95 -1.28
CA ARG A 120 3.76 -2.37 -0.99
C ARG A 120 5.20 -2.74 -1.35
N ALA A 121 5.66 -2.37 -2.55
CA ALA A 121 7.01 -2.66 -2.99
C ALA A 121 8.08 -2.03 -2.07
N ALA A 122 7.89 -0.77 -1.68
CA ALA A 122 8.79 -0.07 -0.75
C ALA A 122 8.86 -0.75 0.62
N ARG A 123 7.76 -1.34 1.09
CA ARG A 123 7.69 -2.09 2.36
C ARG A 123 8.16 -3.53 2.26
N SER A 124 8.09 -4.17 1.10
CA SER A 124 8.64 -5.51 0.89
C SER A 124 10.17 -5.49 0.79
N GLY A 125 10.75 -4.40 0.27
CA GLY A 125 12.21 -4.21 0.19
C GLY A 125 12.84 -3.62 1.44
N SER A 126 12.07 -2.90 2.25
CA SER A 126 12.49 -2.49 3.59
C SER A 126 12.15 -3.64 4.54
N SER A 127 13.15 -4.37 5.05
CA SER A 127 12.90 -5.24 6.19
C SER A 127 12.27 -4.37 7.28
N ALA A 128 10.96 -4.52 7.45
CA ALA A 128 10.21 -3.69 8.37
C ALA A 128 10.80 -3.93 9.75
N GLN A 129 11.69 -3.03 10.19
CA GLN A 129 11.98 -2.90 11.60
C GLN A 129 10.63 -2.54 12.21
N PRO A 130 10.07 -3.40 13.07
CA PRO A 130 8.81 -3.07 13.72
C PRO A 130 9.05 -1.75 14.45
N SER A 131 8.36 -0.70 14.00
CA SER A 131 8.25 0.52 14.78
C SER A 131 7.67 0.08 16.12
N ALA A 132 8.38 0.41 17.19
CA ALA A 132 7.95 0.16 18.55
C ALA A 132 6.73 1.03 18.88
N ALA A 133 5.61 0.81 18.20
CA ALA A 133 4.29 1.15 18.72
C ALA A 133 4.09 0.21 19.90
N THR A 134 4.30 0.75 21.09
CA THR A 134 4.21 0.04 22.36
C THR A 134 2.73 -0.03 22.71
N ASP A 135 2.01 -0.93 22.05
CA ASP A 135 0.87 -1.59 22.67
C ASP A 135 1.29 -3.04 22.85
N ARG A 136 2.13 -3.27 23.86
CA ARG A 136 2.55 -4.61 24.24
C ARG A 136 1.32 -5.26 24.85
N LEU A 137 0.54 -5.96 24.03
CA LEU A 137 -0.32 -7.00 24.55
C LEU A 137 0.55 -7.92 25.41
N PRO A 138 0.12 -8.26 26.64
CA PRO A 138 0.83 -9.23 27.46
C PRO A 138 1.07 -10.48 26.62
N ALA A 139 2.35 -10.90 26.53
CA ALA A 139 2.74 -11.99 25.64
C ALA A 139 2.02 -13.30 26.00
N ASP A 140 1.66 -13.46 27.27
CA ASP A 140 0.82 -14.53 27.79
C ASP A 140 -0.61 -14.49 27.23
N GLU A 141 -1.27 -13.33 27.24
CA GLU A 141 -2.63 -13.20 26.68
C GLU A 141 -2.63 -13.42 25.15
N ALA A 142 -1.64 -12.90 24.44
CA ALA A 142 -1.52 -13.05 22.99
C ALA A 142 -1.11 -14.48 22.57
N PHE A 143 -0.28 -15.17 23.35
CA PHE A 143 0.15 -16.53 23.03
C PHE A 143 -0.98 -17.55 23.14
N PHE A 144 -1.89 -17.35 24.10
CA PHE A 144 -3.07 -18.21 24.27
C PHE A 144 -4.31 -17.73 23.52
N ALA A 145 -4.26 -16.56 22.88
CA ALA A 145 -5.34 -16.06 22.05
C ALA A 145 -5.52 -16.96 20.81
N GLY A 146 -6.43 -17.93 20.90
CA GLY A 146 -6.85 -18.76 19.78
C GLY A 146 -7.63 -17.91 18.76
N GLY A 147 -6.94 -17.39 17.75
CA GLY A 147 -7.53 -16.70 16.61
C GLY A 147 -7.68 -17.60 15.38
N ASP A 148 -8.58 -17.23 14.47
CA ASP A 148 -8.69 -17.86 13.15
C ASP A 148 -7.49 -17.46 12.26
N LEU A 149 -6.49 -18.33 12.21
CA LEU A 149 -5.28 -18.12 11.41
C LEU A 149 -5.53 -18.19 9.90
N THR A 150 -6.70 -18.64 9.44
CA THR A 150 -7.01 -18.71 8.01
C THR A 150 -7.20 -17.33 7.38
N GLN A 151 -7.48 -16.31 8.19
CA GLN A 151 -7.66 -14.92 7.75
C GLN A 151 -6.33 -14.16 7.58
N VAL A 152 -5.21 -14.72 8.04
CA VAL A 152 -3.90 -14.05 7.95
C VAL A 152 -3.31 -14.29 6.56
N PRO A 153 -3.13 -13.24 5.73
CA PRO A 153 -2.48 -13.40 4.43
C PRO A 153 -1.02 -13.79 4.64
N LEU A 154 -0.68 -15.03 4.31
CA LEU A 154 0.69 -15.52 4.34
C LEU A 154 1.37 -15.17 3.01
N HIS A 155 2.45 -14.39 3.10
CA HIS A 155 3.37 -14.14 2.00
C HIS A 155 4.73 -14.75 2.35
N PRO A 156 4.89 -16.08 2.25
CA PRO A 156 6.15 -16.71 2.56
C PRO A 156 7.24 -16.17 1.62
N VAL A 157 8.45 -15.95 2.16
CA VAL A 157 9.65 -15.53 1.40
C VAL A 157 10.76 -16.55 1.66
N PRO A 158 11.53 -16.97 0.64
CA PRO A 158 12.60 -17.94 0.83
C PRO A 158 13.63 -17.45 1.86
N PRO A 159 13.96 -18.28 2.87
CA PRO A 159 14.95 -17.90 3.87
C PRO A 159 16.32 -17.81 3.20
N SER A 160 17.01 -16.69 3.41
CA SER A 160 18.36 -16.46 2.88
C SER A 160 19.42 -17.36 3.51
N ALA A 161 19.18 -17.85 4.73
CA ALA A 161 20.07 -18.77 5.45
C ALA A 161 19.26 -19.78 6.31
N PRO A 162 18.81 -20.90 5.72
CA PRO A 162 17.95 -21.88 6.39
C PRO A 162 18.58 -22.54 7.63
N ASP A 163 19.91 -22.61 7.67
CA ASP A 163 20.71 -23.29 8.70
C ASP A 163 21.27 -22.36 9.78
N HIS A 164 20.99 -21.05 9.70
CA HIS A 164 21.63 -20.07 10.60
C HIS A 164 21.33 -20.33 12.09
N LEU A 165 20.12 -20.78 12.45
CA LEU A 165 19.77 -21.11 13.83
C LEU A 165 20.56 -22.31 14.33
N ILE A 166 20.73 -23.34 13.50
CA ILE A 166 21.52 -24.53 13.83
C ILE A 166 22.98 -24.12 14.08
N ARG A 167 23.55 -23.28 13.20
CA ARG A 167 24.91 -22.76 13.36
C ARG A 167 25.08 -21.88 14.60
N ARG A 168 24.06 -21.12 14.97
CA ARG A 168 24.08 -20.23 16.15
C ARG A 168 23.93 -20.99 17.46
N LEU A 169 23.11 -22.04 17.49
CA LEU A 169 22.91 -22.89 18.66
C LEU A 169 24.13 -23.80 18.90
N GLY A 170 24.86 -24.14 17.84
CA GLY A 170 26.03 -25.02 17.92
C GLY A 170 25.65 -26.49 18.05
N PRO A 171 26.61 -27.37 18.39
CA PRO A 171 26.34 -28.79 18.56
C PRO A 171 25.31 -29.02 19.67
N PRO A 172 24.40 -29.98 19.51
CA PRO A 172 23.47 -30.33 20.58
C PRO A 172 24.26 -30.85 21.80
N PRO A 173 23.69 -30.76 23.01
CA PRO A 173 24.40 -31.07 24.26
C PRO A 173 24.91 -32.53 24.38
N ALA A 174 24.49 -33.42 23.47
CA ALA A 174 24.98 -34.80 23.36
C ALA A 174 25.52 -35.15 21.96
N GLY A 175 25.83 -34.15 21.13
CA GLY A 175 26.26 -34.34 19.74
C GLY A 175 27.77 -34.20 19.55
N GLU A 176 28.26 -34.89 18.53
CA GLU A 176 29.62 -34.75 18.03
C GLU A 176 29.73 -33.48 17.14
N PRO A 177 30.94 -32.90 16.95
CA PRO A 177 31.12 -31.71 16.13
C PRO A 177 30.55 -31.83 14.70
N GLY A 178 30.52 -33.05 14.13
CA GLY A 178 29.95 -33.33 12.81
C GLY A 178 28.43 -33.25 12.74
N ASP A 179 27.73 -33.37 13.87
CA ASP A 179 26.26 -33.38 13.92
C ASP A 179 25.68 -32.02 13.56
N THR A 180 26.38 -30.93 13.91
CA THR A 180 25.96 -29.57 13.57
C THR A 180 25.93 -29.36 12.05
N GLU A 181 26.93 -29.86 11.33
CA GLU A 181 26.98 -29.73 9.86
C GLU A 181 25.97 -30.66 9.19
N ALA A 182 25.76 -31.87 9.73
CA ALA A 182 24.72 -32.77 9.25
C ALA A 182 23.31 -32.15 9.42
N LEU A 183 23.02 -31.56 10.59
CA LEU A 183 21.78 -30.84 10.87
C LEU A 183 21.63 -29.60 10.00
N ALA A 184 22.71 -28.83 9.78
CA ALA A 184 22.70 -27.67 8.90
C ALA A 184 22.40 -28.07 7.45
N ALA A 185 23.01 -29.15 6.95
CA ALA A 185 22.73 -29.69 5.63
C ALA A 185 21.28 -30.19 5.51
N LEU A 186 20.75 -30.85 6.54
CA LEU A 186 19.36 -31.28 6.58
C LEU A 186 18.39 -30.09 6.56
N ALA A 187 18.68 -29.03 7.33
CA ALA A 187 17.87 -27.81 7.36
C ALA A 187 17.82 -27.12 5.98
N ARG A 188 18.96 -27.01 5.28
CA ARG A 188 19.01 -26.47 3.91
C ARG A 188 18.15 -27.29 2.94
N ARG A 189 18.25 -28.63 3.00
CA ARG A 189 17.46 -29.54 2.16
C ARG A 189 15.96 -29.48 2.46
N ALA A 190 15.60 -29.48 3.74
CA ALA A 190 14.21 -29.40 4.17
C ALA A 190 13.57 -28.07 3.73
N ALA A 191 14.30 -26.96 3.86
CA ALA A 191 13.84 -25.67 3.37
C ALA A 191 13.64 -25.68 1.84
N ALA A 192 14.61 -26.18 1.07
CA ALA A 192 14.48 -26.28 -0.39
C ALA A 192 13.25 -27.11 -0.81
N TYR A 193 13.06 -28.27 -0.18
CA TYR A 193 11.91 -29.13 -0.44
C TYR A 193 10.58 -28.46 -0.09
N ALA A 194 10.49 -27.80 1.08
CA ALA A 194 9.28 -27.06 1.47
C ALA A 194 8.92 -25.97 0.44
N TRP A 195 9.92 -25.30 -0.14
CA TRP A 195 9.72 -24.32 -1.20
C TRP A 195 9.22 -24.92 -2.51
N GLU A 196 9.71 -26.09 -2.90
CA GLU A 196 9.22 -26.81 -4.07
C GLU A 196 7.76 -27.24 -3.90
N VAL A 197 7.41 -27.76 -2.72
CA VAL A 197 6.03 -28.16 -2.38
C VAL A 197 5.10 -26.96 -2.43
N LEU A 198 5.48 -25.83 -1.81
CA LEU A 198 4.68 -24.61 -1.80
C LEU A 198 4.41 -24.10 -3.22
N ARG A 199 5.44 -24.03 -4.07
CA ARG A 199 5.31 -23.62 -5.48
C ARG A 199 4.40 -24.58 -6.26
N ALA A 200 4.51 -25.89 -6.02
CA ALA A 200 3.66 -26.88 -6.66
C ALA A 200 2.18 -26.73 -6.22
N GLU A 201 1.91 -26.38 -4.97
CA GLU A 201 0.56 -26.09 -4.48
C GLU A 201 -0.02 -24.80 -5.07
N GLU A 202 0.78 -23.74 -5.16
CA GLU A 202 0.38 -22.49 -5.82
C GLU A 202 0.04 -22.70 -7.30
N ALA A 203 0.86 -23.48 -8.02
CA ALA A 203 0.60 -23.88 -9.40
C ALA A 203 -0.71 -24.69 -9.53
N ARG A 204 -0.99 -25.61 -8.60
CA ARG A 204 -2.27 -26.37 -8.56
C ARG A 204 -3.47 -25.47 -8.30
N ARG A 205 -3.37 -24.54 -7.34
CA ARG A 205 -4.46 -23.59 -7.01
C ARG A 205 -4.78 -22.66 -8.19
N SER A 206 -3.75 -22.12 -8.83
CA SER A 206 -3.90 -21.27 -10.03
C SER A 206 -4.41 -22.03 -11.26
N GLY A 207 -4.06 -23.31 -11.43
CA GLY A 207 -4.56 -24.16 -12.52
C GLY A 207 -6.01 -24.64 -12.35
N SER A 208 -6.52 -24.71 -11.11
CA SER A 208 -7.89 -25.16 -10.82
C SER A 208 -9.00 -24.13 -11.13
N GLY A 209 -8.65 -22.91 -11.52
CA GLY A 209 -9.60 -21.84 -11.88
C GLY A 209 -10.07 -21.84 -13.35
N SER A 210 -9.58 -22.77 -14.17
CA SER A 210 -9.79 -22.76 -15.63
C SER A 210 -10.57 -24.00 -16.10
N GLY A 211 -11.79 -24.21 -15.60
CA GLY A 211 -12.62 -25.31 -16.09
C GLY A 211 -13.95 -25.49 -15.38
N SER A 212 -14.93 -24.66 -15.71
CA SER A 212 -16.37 -24.98 -15.60
C SER A 212 -17.20 -23.90 -16.29
N GLY A 213 -17.58 -24.17 -17.54
CA GLY A 213 -18.43 -23.26 -18.31
C GLY A 213 -18.78 -23.80 -19.69
N SER A 214 -19.38 -24.98 -19.77
CA SER A 214 -20.08 -25.48 -20.98
C SER A 214 -20.98 -26.65 -20.58
N GLY A 215 -22.30 -26.48 -20.70
CA GLY A 215 -23.28 -27.51 -20.35
C GLY A 215 -24.74 -27.07 -20.51
N SER A 216 -25.09 -26.72 -21.75
CA SER A 216 -26.38 -26.98 -22.44
C SER A 216 -27.68 -27.05 -21.63
N GLY A 217 -28.59 -26.10 -21.88
CA GLY A 217 -30.01 -26.17 -21.52
C GLY A 217 -30.89 -25.83 -22.72
N SER A 218 -31.47 -26.89 -23.30
CA SER A 218 -32.61 -27.07 -24.21
C SER A 218 -33.21 -25.88 -24.96
#